data_AF-A0A0C9Z7K5-F1
#
_entry.id   AF-A0A0C9Z7K5-F1
#
_cell.length_a   1.000
_cell.length_b   1.000
_cell.length_c   1.000
_cell.angle_alpha   90.00
_cell.angle_beta   90.00
_cell.angle_gamma   90.00
#
_symmetry.space_group_name_H-M   'P 1'
#
loop_
_entity.id
_entity.type
_entity.pdbx_description
1 polymer ?
#
loop_
_entity_poly.entity_id
_entity_poly.type
_entity_poly.pdbx_seq_one_letter_code
_entity_poly.pdbx_strand_id
1 'polypeptide(L)'
;FSGDKKAWPVYLTIGNISKDVRHQVSSHAMVLIGYLPVSRLECFQKKTHSLTGYWLFHHAMSMVLQLLVDAGHHSREMVCADGYLCCMHPILAAYIADFPERCLVACNKESHCPCCLVKSDKHGDLEECAWHSMTDMLKTLRHKQRNKQSRKFDIQGLHMVYKPFWKDLPFMDIFACITPNILHQLHKGIFHNHLVQWCTSLMGEKEIDVHFQATTCFPALHHFKKGISTISQWTGMEHKEMQ
;
A
#
# COMPACT_ATOMS: atom_id res chain seq x y z
N PHE A 1 -8.08 7.95 -24.66
CA PHE A 1 -8.06 8.73 -23.41
C PHE A 1 -7.30 10.03 -23.66
N SER A 2 -7.95 11.19 -23.51
CA SER A 2 -7.32 12.52 -23.65
C SER A 2 -6.48 12.84 -22.40
N GLY A 3 -5.20 13.17 -22.58
CA GLY A 3 -4.16 13.25 -21.53
C GLY A 3 -4.32 14.31 -20.43
N ASP A 4 -5.37 15.13 -20.46
CA ASP A 4 -5.55 16.25 -19.51
C ASP A 4 -6.54 15.97 -18.37
N LYS A 5 -7.21 14.81 -18.37
CA LYS A 5 -8.17 14.45 -17.32
C LYS A 5 -7.50 13.50 -16.31
N LYS A 6 -7.17 14.02 -15.13
CA LYS A 6 -6.74 13.20 -14.00
C LYS A 6 -7.95 12.68 -13.25
N ALA A 7 -8.08 11.37 -13.14
CA ALA A 7 -9.08 10.70 -12.33
C ALA A 7 -8.38 9.82 -11.29
N TRP A 8 -8.92 9.79 -10.08
CA TRP A 8 -8.44 8.89 -9.03
C TRP A 8 -9.56 7.90 -8.67
N PRO A 9 -9.67 6.78 -9.40
CA PRO A 9 -10.70 5.79 -9.15
C PRO A 9 -10.42 4.99 -7.87
N VAL A 10 -11.48 4.62 -7.16
CA VAL A 10 -11.45 3.67 -6.04
C VAL A 10 -12.17 2.40 -6.46
N TYR A 11 -11.45 1.28 -6.44
CA TYR A 11 -12.00 -0.04 -6.76
C TYR A 11 -12.17 -0.87 -5.49
N LEU A 12 -13.19 -1.72 -5.48
CA LEU A 12 -13.49 -2.67 -4.41
C LEU A 12 -13.71 -4.06 -5.01
N THR A 13 -13.31 -5.09 -4.27
CA THR A 13 -13.60 -6.49 -4.58
C THR A 13 -14.04 -7.21 -3.31
N ILE A 14 -14.81 -8.29 -3.47
CA ILE A 14 -15.14 -9.18 -2.37
C ILE A 14 -13.96 -10.15 -2.14
N GLY A 15 -13.58 -10.36 -0.88
CA GLY A 15 -12.44 -11.20 -0.50
C GLY A 15 -12.64 -12.69 -0.81
N ASN A 16 -13.88 -13.16 -0.78
CA ASN A 16 -14.25 -14.57 -0.98
C ASN A 16 -14.21 -15.01 -2.46
N ILE A 17 -13.96 -14.07 -3.39
CA ILE A 17 -13.75 -14.40 -4.81
C ILE A 17 -12.32 -14.92 -4.98
N SER A 18 -12.19 -16.08 -5.63
CA SER A 18 -10.89 -16.68 -5.91
C SER A 18 -9.96 -15.70 -6.64
N LYS A 19 -8.66 -15.79 -6.35
CA LYS A 19 -7.65 -14.88 -6.92
C LYS A 19 -7.66 -14.91 -8.44
N ASP A 20 -7.76 -16.10 -9.04
CA ASP A 20 -7.70 -16.26 -10.49
C ASP A 20 -8.90 -15.61 -11.18
N VAL A 21 -10.09 -15.66 -10.57
CA VAL A 21 -11.28 -14.95 -11.06
C VAL A 21 -11.12 -13.43 -10.87
N ARG A 22 -10.57 -12.97 -9.73
CA ARG A 22 -10.30 -11.52 -9.52
C ARG A 22 -9.31 -10.94 -10.52
N HIS A 23 -8.38 -11.76 -11.03
CA HIS A 23 -7.39 -11.34 -12.01
C HIS A 23 -7.92 -11.34 -13.46
N GLN A 24 -9.07 -11.95 -13.71
CA GLN A 24 -9.72 -11.93 -15.03
C GLN A 24 -10.53 -10.65 -15.20
N VAL A 25 -10.07 -9.76 -16.07
CA VAL A 25 -10.75 -8.48 -16.38
C VAL A 25 -12.19 -8.71 -16.84
N SER A 26 -12.45 -9.79 -17.57
CA SER A 26 -13.78 -10.19 -18.06
C SER A 26 -14.74 -10.67 -16.98
N SER A 27 -14.25 -11.00 -15.77
CA SER A 27 -15.09 -11.54 -14.69
C SER A 27 -15.79 -10.46 -13.86
N HIS A 28 -15.47 -9.18 -14.10
CA HIS A 28 -16.07 -8.04 -13.38
C HIS A 28 -16.01 -8.15 -11.84
N ALA A 29 -15.01 -8.86 -11.31
CA ALA A 29 -14.84 -9.10 -9.88
C ALA A 29 -14.29 -7.89 -9.10
N MET A 30 -13.77 -6.88 -9.81
CA MET A 30 -13.44 -5.56 -9.25
C MET A 30 -14.44 -4.52 -9.74
N VAL A 31 -15.04 -3.79 -8.79
CA VAL A 31 -16.07 -2.79 -9.05
C VAL A 31 -15.55 -1.40 -8.69
N LEU A 32 -15.75 -0.42 -9.57
CA LEU A 32 -15.49 0.98 -9.29
C LEU A 32 -16.57 1.51 -8.33
N ILE A 33 -16.17 1.99 -7.16
CA ILE A 33 -17.10 2.51 -6.13
C ILE A 33 -17.11 4.04 -6.03
N GLY A 34 -16.15 4.72 -6.66
CA GLY A 34 -16.12 6.18 -6.69
C GLY A 34 -14.87 6.76 -7.33
N TYR A 35 -14.89 8.08 -7.55
CA TYR A 35 -13.74 8.87 -7.96
C TYR A 35 -13.40 9.86 -6.85
N LEU A 36 -12.16 9.85 -6.39
CA LEU A 36 -11.66 10.84 -5.45
C LEU A 36 -11.40 12.17 -6.18
N PRO A 37 -11.62 13.30 -5.50
CA PRO A 37 -11.40 14.61 -6.08
C PRO A 37 -9.91 14.85 -6.35
N VAL A 38 -9.59 15.15 -7.61
CA VAL A 38 -8.25 15.61 -8.01
C VAL A 38 -8.30 17.13 -8.17
N SER A 39 -8.05 17.84 -7.06
CA SER A 39 -8.09 19.31 -7.01
C SER A 39 -6.68 19.91 -6.98
N ARG A 40 -6.51 21.05 -7.65
CA ARG A 40 -5.30 21.88 -7.54
C ARG A 40 -5.22 22.67 -6.22
N LEU A 41 -6.30 22.63 -5.42
CA LEU A 41 -6.39 23.28 -4.10
C LEU A 41 -6.03 24.78 -4.14
N GLU A 42 -6.37 25.47 -5.23
CA GLU A 42 -6.02 26.89 -5.47
C GLU A 42 -6.58 27.85 -4.41
N CYS A 43 -7.66 27.44 -3.72
CA CYS A 43 -8.23 28.15 -2.58
C CYS A 43 -7.39 28.07 -1.28
N PHE A 44 -6.33 27.27 -1.27
CA PHE A 44 -5.39 27.14 -0.15
C PHE A 44 -4.02 27.73 -0.50
N GLN A 45 -3.28 28.13 0.53
CA GLN A 45 -1.89 28.56 0.34
C GLN A 45 -1.03 27.39 -0.14
N LYS A 46 -0.16 27.62 -1.13
CA LYS A 46 0.71 26.57 -1.71
C LYS A 46 1.44 25.72 -0.67
N LYS A 47 1.92 26.35 0.42
CA LYS A 47 2.62 25.67 1.52
C LYS A 47 1.78 24.64 2.29
N THR A 48 0.45 24.71 2.22
CA THR A 48 -0.45 23.76 2.89
C THR A 48 -1.06 22.74 1.94
N HIS A 49 -0.83 22.85 0.62
CA HIS A 49 -1.44 21.99 -0.40
C HIS A 49 -1.26 20.51 -0.12
N SER A 50 -0.05 20.09 0.26
CA SER A 50 0.23 18.69 0.62
C SER A 50 -0.69 18.23 1.76
N LEU A 51 -0.67 18.90 2.92
CA LEU A 51 -1.50 18.54 4.07
C LEU A 51 -3.00 18.61 3.76
N THR A 52 -3.44 19.62 3.00
CA THR A 52 -4.83 19.75 2.58
C THR A 52 -5.24 18.60 1.65
N GLY A 53 -4.34 18.13 0.78
CA GLY A 53 -4.56 16.94 -0.05
C GLY A 53 -4.80 15.68 0.79
N TYR A 54 -4.01 15.49 1.86
CA TYR A 54 -4.25 14.40 2.82
C TYR A 54 -5.64 14.51 3.46
N TRP A 55 -6.03 15.70 3.93
CA TRP A 55 -7.35 15.92 4.52
C TRP A 55 -8.47 15.62 3.52
N LEU A 56 -8.34 16.09 2.29
CA LEU A 56 -9.30 15.88 1.23
C LEU A 56 -9.45 14.38 0.92
N PHE A 57 -8.33 13.66 0.83
CA PHE A 57 -8.33 12.21 0.61
C PHE A 57 -9.09 11.47 1.72
N HIS A 58 -8.73 11.68 2.98
CA HIS A 58 -9.38 10.96 4.08
C HIS A 58 -10.86 11.35 4.23
N HIS A 59 -11.21 12.61 3.97
CA HIS A 59 -12.59 13.03 3.98
C HIS A 59 -13.40 12.37 2.86
N ALA A 60 -12.91 12.40 1.62
CA ALA A 60 -13.57 11.78 0.49
C ALA A 60 -13.70 10.25 0.66
N MET A 61 -12.64 9.58 1.10
CA MET A 61 -12.68 8.14 1.41
C MET A 61 -13.69 7.81 2.52
N SER A 62 -13.83 8.66 3.55
CA SER A 62 -14.82 8.45 4.61
C SER A 62 -16.26 8.49 4.07
N MET A 63 -16.52 9.37 3.08
CA MET A 63 -17.82 9.45 2.42
C MET A 63 -18.07 8.22 1.55
N VAL A 64 -17.07 7.81 0.76
CA VAL A 64 -17.17 6.63 -0.12
C VAL A 64 -17.45 5.36 0.69
N LEU A 65 -16.84 5.21 1.86
CA LEU A 65 -16.96 4.01 2.70
C LEU A 65 -18.06 4.09 3.77
N GLN A 66 -18.87 5.14 3.79
CA GLN A 66 -19.89 5.34 4.84
C GLN A 66 -20.91 4.19 4.91
N LEU A 67 -21.30 3.65 3.74
CA LEU A 67 -22.21 2.49 3.67
C LEU A 67 -21.55 1.21 4.19
N LEU A 68 -20.24 1.05 4.00
CA LEU A 68 -19.49 -0.09 4.52
C LEU A 68 -19.39 -0.03 6.04
N VAL A 69 -19.15 1.16 6.60
CA VAL A 69 -19.15 1.39 8.07
C VAL A 69 -20.49 0.96 8.67
N ASP A 70 -21.59 1.45 8.12
CA ASP A 70 -22.93 1.15 8.61
C ASP A 70 -23.26 -0.34 8.51
N ALA A 71 -23.01 -0.94 7.34
CA ALA A 71 -23.26 -2.37 7.12
C ALA A 71 -22.40 -3.27 8.02
N GLY A 72 -21.15 -2.89 8.28
CA GLY A 72 -20.27 -3.63 9.18
C GLY A 72 -20.77 -3.63 10.63
N HIS A 73 -21.38 -2.53 11.10
CA HIS A 73 -21.94 -2.43 12.45
C HIS A 73 -23.31 -3.10 12.59
N HIS A 74 -24.23 -2.84 11.67
CA HIS A 74 -25.64 -3.20 11.82
C HIS A 74 -26.06 -4.46 11.06
N SER A 75 -25.13 -5.11 10.37
CA SER A 75 -25.39 -6.15 9.36
C SER A 75 -26.25 -5.64 8.21
N ARG A 76 -26.20 -6.34 7.07
CA ARG A 76 -27.14 -6.18 5.96
C ARG A 76 -27.51 -7.55 5.42
N GLU A 77 -28.75 -7.69 5.00
CA GLU A 77 -29.19 -8.85 4.23
C GLU A 77 -28.56 -8.78 2.83
N MET A 78 -27.85 -9.84 2.46
CA MET A 78 -27.18 -9.97 1.17
C MET A 78 -27.43 -11.37 0.60
N VAL A 79 -27.61 -11.46 -0.72
CA VAL A 79 -27.77 -12.75 -1.40
C VAL A 79 -26.39 -13.38 -1.59
N CYS A 80 -26.20 -14.57 -1.04
CA CYS A 80 -25.01 -15.39 -1.23
C CYS A 80 -24.96 -16.02 -2.62
N ALA A 81 -23.78 -16.58 -2.97
CA ALA A 81 -23.58 -17.28 -4.24
C ALA A 81 -24.47 -18.54 -4.41
N ASP A 82 -24.95 -19.10 -3.31
CA ASP A 82 -25.89 -20.23 -3.27
C ASP A 82 -27.36 -19.81 -3.39
N GLY A 83 -27.64 -18.50 -3.52
CA GLY A 83 -28.97 -17.93 -3.68
C GLY A 83 -29.71 -17.66 -2.37
N TYR A 84 -29.13 -18.01 -1.20
CA TYR A 84 -29.76 -17.73 0.08
C TYR A 84 -29.50 -16.30 0.55
N LEU A 85 -30.49 -15.72 1.23
CA LEU A 85 -30.33 -14.44 1.91
C LEU A 85 -29.61 -14.66 3.23
N CYS A 86 -28.46 -14.03 3.40
CA CYS A 86 -27.67 -14.10 4.63
C CYS A 86 -27.52 -12.73 5.27
N CYS A 87 -27.60 -12.71 6.59
CA CYS A 87 -27.24 -11.56 7.39
C CYS A 87 -25.71 -11.44 7.44
N MET A 88 -25.14 -10.41 6.79
CA MET A 88 -23.70 -10.24 6.63
C MET A 88 -23.19 -8.95 7.28
N HIS A 89 -22.00 -9.03 7.87
CA HIS A 89 -21.23 -7.89 8.36
C HIS A 89 -19.98 -7.71 7.48
N PRO A 90 -20.05 -6.92 6.39
CA PRO A 90 -18.87 -6.68 5.55
C PRO A 90 -17.84 -5.86 6.32
N ILE A 91 -16.57 -6.27 6.22
CA ILE A 91 -15.43 -5.58 6.85
C ILE A 91 -14.35 -5.29 5.82
N LEU A 92 -13.58 -4.24 6.04
CA LEU A 92 -12.38 -3.99 5.25
C LEU A 92 -11.30 -5.00 5.66
N ALA A 93 -11.00 -5.96 4.79
CA ALA A 93 -10.00 -6.99 5.06
C ALA A 93 -8.60 -6.62 4.54
N ALA A 94 -8.51 -5.98 3.38
CA ALA A 94 -7.25 -5.65 2.73
C ALA A 94 -7.33 -4.32 1.97
N TYR A 95 -6.23 -3.58 1.96
CA TYR A 95 -6.06 -2.35 1.20
C TYR A 95 -4.82 -2.48 0.31
N ILE A 96 -5.04 -2.49 -1.01
CA ILE A 96 -4.00 -2.64 -2.01
C ILE A 96 -3.57 -1.25 -2.48
N ALA A 97 -2.32 -0.91 -2.21
CA ALA A 97 -1.70 0.35 -2.62
C ALA A 97 -0.20 0.17 -2.78
N ASP A 98 0.39 1.00 -3.63
CA ASP A 98 1.82 1.27 -3.65
C ASP A 98 2.25 2.12 -2.46
N PHE A 99 3.55 2.36 -2.35
CA PHE A 99 4.15 2.86 -1.11
C PHE A 99 3.67 4.28 -0.71
N PRO A 100 3.60 5.28 -1.62
CA PRO A 100 3.11 6.60 -1.24
C PRO A 100 1.66 6.57 -0.75
N GLU A 101 0.80 5.81 -1.43
CA GLU A 101 -0.61 5.61 -1.10
C GLU A 101 -0.79 4.86 0.22
N ARG A 102 0.10 3.90 0.54
CA ARG A 102 0.12 3.27 1.86
C ARG A 102 0.46 4.27 2.96
N CYS A 103 1.43 5.16 2.72
CA CYS A 103 1.78 6.19 3.67
C CYS A 103 0.63 7.20 3.88
N LEU A 104 -0.04 7.56 2.79
CA LEU A 104 -1.27 8.36 2.82
C LEU A 104 -2.34 7.71 3.69
N VAL A 105 -2.64 6.43 3.47
CA VAL A 105 -3.63 5.67 4.27
C VAL A 105 -3.22 5.57 5.74
N ALA A 106 -1.95 5.30 6.01
CA ALA A 106 -1.38 5.19 7.36
C ALA A 106 -1.19 6.55 8.06
N CYS A 107 -1.46 7.67 7.37
CA CYS A 107 -1.27 9.03 7.88
C CYS A 107 0.18 9.33 8.31
N ASN A 108 1.17 8.70 7.71
CA ASN A 108 2.59 8.92 8.01
C ASN A 108 3.34 9.51 6.81
N LYS A 109 4.49 10.12 7.07
CA LYS A 109 5.40 10.63 6.05
C LYS A 109 6.00 9.46 5.27
N GLU A 110 6.26 9.66 3.99
CA GLU A 110 6.90 8.68 3.11
C GLU A 110 8.30 8.25 3.55
N SER A 111 8.97 9.06 4.39
CA SER A 111 10.27 8.69 4.97
C SER A 111 10.16 7.66 6.12
N HIS A 112 8.95 7.28 6.53
CA HIS A 112 8.71 6.35 7.64
C HIS A 112 7.98 5.10 7.15
N CYS A 113 8.17 3.99 7.87
CA CYS A 113 7.43 2.78 7.58
C CYS A 113 5.93 2.97 7.94
N PRO A 114 4.99 2.65 7.03
CA PRO A 114 3.55 2.71 7.30
C PRO A 114 3.07 1.58 8.21
N CYS A 115 3.91 0.58 8.48
CA CYS A 115 3.53 -0.62 9.23
C CYS A 115 4.17 -0.68 10.63
N CYS A 116 5.43 -0.24 10.79
CA CYS A 116 6.14 -0.28 12.06
C CYS A 116 6.84 1.05 12.39
N LEU A 117 7.34 1.15 13.62
CA LEU A 117 7.95 2.34 14.21
C LEU A 117 9.46 2.43 13.94
N VAL A 118 9.95 1.74 12.91
CA VAL A 118 11.38 1.68 12.60
C VAL A 118 11.83 3.07 12.16
N LYS A 119 13.04 3.43 12.60
CA LYS A 119 13.63 4.71 12.21
C LYS A 119 14.19 4.61 10.80
N SER A 120 14.16 5.73 10.07
CA SER A 120 14.62 5.78 8.68
C SER A 120 16.09 5.39 8.49
N ASP A 121 16.94 5.66 9.48
CA ASP A 121 18.36 5.32 9.50
C ASP A 121 18.63 3.84 9.83
N LYS A 122 17.58 3.08 10.15
CA LYS A 122 17.62 1.65 10.51
C LYS A 122 16.90 0.76 9.49
N HIS A 123 16.47 1.33 8.37
CA HIS A 123 15.84 0.56 7.30
C HIS A 123 16.84 -0.43 6.68
N GLY A 124 16.48 -1.72 6.65
CA GLY A 124 17.32 -2.80 6.12
C GLY A 124 18.14 -3.55 7.17
N ASP A 125 18.22 -3.02 8.39
CA ASP A 125 18.86 -3.70 9.51
C ASP A 125 17.92 -4.78 10.10
N LEU A 126 18.49 -5.85 10.64
CA LEU A 126 17.77 -6.88 11.38
C LEU A 126 17.48 -6.40 12.82
N GLU A 127 16.73 -5.30 12.95
CA GLU A 127 16.27 -4.79 14.25
C GLU A 127 14.80 -5.15 14.47
N GLU A 128 14.49 -5.71 15.65
CA GLU A 128 13.10 -5.85 16.08
C GLU A 128 12.48 -4.47 16.30
N CYS A 129 11.31 -4.25 15.71
CA CYS A 129 10.60 -2.99 15.84
C CYS A 129 9.13 -3.21 16.21
N ALA A 130 8.62 -2.32 17.06
CA ALA A 130 7.20 -2.28 17.40
C ALA A 130 6.36 -1.87 16.18
N TRP A 131 5.21 -2.52 16.02
CA TRP A 131 4.24 -2.20 14.98
C TRP A 131 3.41 -0.97 15.36
N HIS A 132 2.90 -0.27 14.33
CA HIS A 132 1.90 0.77 14.57
C HIS A 132 0.64 0.17 15.21
N SER A 133 -0.01 0.96 16.06
CA SER A 133 -1.29 0.60 16.66
C SER A 133 -2.29 1.71 16.38
N MET A 134 -3.47 1.36 15.88
CA MET A 134 -4.53 2.34 15.61
C MET A 134 -4.90 3.13 16.87
N THR A 135 -5.04 2.43 18.00
CA THR A 135 -5.37 3.06 19.28
C THR A 135 -4.30 4.07 19.70
N ASP A 136 -3.03 3.70 19.57
CA ASP A 136 -1.92 4.58 19.94
C ASP A 136 -1.78 5.78 19.00
N MET A 137 -1.92 5.55 17.70
CA MET A 137 -1.90 6.61 16.69
C MET A 137 -3.03 7.61 16.93
N LEU A 138 -4.27 7.15 17.13
CA LEU A 138 -5.43 8.03 17.39
C LEU A 138 -5.27 8.78 18.72
N LYS A 139 -4.64 8.20 19.74
CA LYS A 139 -4.28 8.92 20.98
C LYS A 139 -3.24 10.00 20.72
N THR A 140 -2.20 9.69 19.94
CA THR A 140 -1.13 10.63 19.59
C THR A 140 -1.66 11.81 18.76
N LEU A 141 -2.50 11.55 17.76
CA LEU A 141 -3.18 12.57 16.95
C LEU A 141 -4.06 13.48 17.80
N ARG A 142 -4.89 12.92 18.70
CA ARG A 142 -5.72 13.70 19.63
C ARG A 142 -4.89 14.56 20.57
N HIS A 143 -3.78 14.04 21.08
CA HIS A 143 -2.88 14.80 21.93
C HIS A 143 -2.24 15.97 21.17
N LYS A 144 -1.74 15.74 19.95
CA LYS A 144 -1.18 16.78 19.08
C LYS A 144 -2.22 17.87 18.77
N GLN A 145 -3.48 17.49 18.53
CA GLN A 145 -4.58 18.42 18.28
C GLN A 145 -4.84 19.35 19.47
N ARG A 146 -4.74 18.85 20.71
CA ARG A 146 -4.98 19.62 21.94
C ARG A 146 -3.79 20.49 22.34
N ASN A 147 -2.58 19.93 22.31
CA ASN A 147 -1.39 20.52 22.95
C ASN A 147 -0.45 21.25 21.97
N LYS A 148 -0.78 21.32 20.67
CA LYS A 148 0.03 21.87 19.55
C LYS A 148 1.40 21.20 19.34
N GLN A 149 2.04 20.69 20.39
CA GLN A 149 3.31 19.96 20.38
C GLN A 149 3.11 18.51 20.82
N SER A 150 3.88 17.60 20.23
CA SER A 150 3.92 16.21 20.65
C SER A 150 5.18 15.55 20.10
N ARG A 151 6.15 15.28 20.97
CA ARG A 151 7.38 14.58 20.60
C ARG A 151 7.08 13.22 19.97
N LYS A 152 6.07 12.52 20.48
CA LYS A 152 5.64 11.21 19.97
C LYS A 152 5.10 11.30 18.54
N PHE A 153 4.28 12.31 18.24
CA PHE A 153 3.79 12.58 16.89
C PHE A 153 4.95 12.79 15.90
N ASP A 154 5.97 13.56 16.32
CA ASP A 154 7.13 13.87 15.48
C ASP A 154 8.00 12.63 15.24
N ILE A 155 8.24 11.81 16.28
CA ILE A 155 8.99 10.53 16.19
C ILE A 155 8.26 9.51 15.30
N GLN A 156 6.93 9.42 15.41
CA GLN A 156 6.13 8.52 14.57
C GLN A 156 5.98 9.02 13.12
N GLY A 157 6.48 10.23 12.83
CA GLY A 157 6.44 10.79 11.48
C GLY A 157 5.03 11.02 10.96
N LEU A 158 4.06 11.34 11.82
CA LEU A 158 2.66 11.44 11.42
C LEU A 158 2.34 12.75 10.68
N HIS A 159 1.31 12.72 9.84
CA HIS A 159 0.63 13.89 9.30
C HIS A 159 -0.53 14.31 10.22
N MET A 160 -0.90 15.59 10.18
CA MET A 160 -1.98 16.16 11.02
C MET A 160 -3.37 15.78 10.50
N VAL A 161 -3.63 14.50 10.28
CA VAL A 161 -4.92 13.94 9.86
C VAL A 161 -5.67 13.46 11.10
N TYR A 162 -6.48 14.32 11.70
CA TYR A 162 -7.14 14.02 12.99
C TYR A 162 -8.34 13.07 12.88
N LYS A 163 -8.88 12.88 11.68
CA LYS A 163 -9.98 11.95 11.38
C LYS A 163 -9.62 11.09 10.16
N PRO A 164 -8.74 10.09 10.29
CA PRO A 164 -8.48 9.14 9.22
C PRO A 164 -9.77 8.41 8.82
N PHE A 165 -9.97 8.14 7.52
CA PHE A 165 -11.21 7.54 7.01
C PHE A 165 -11.55 6.20 7.66
N TRP A 166 -10.53 5.43 8.06
CA TRP A 166 -10.67 4.11 8.64
C TRP A 166 -11.01 4.12 10.13
N LYS A 167 -11.04 5.31 10.77
CA LYS A 167 -11.28 5.45 12.21
C LYS A 167 -12.60 4.80 12.66
N ASP A 168 -13.62 4.88 11.82
CA ASP A 168 -14.96 4.39 12.12
C ASP A 168 -15.28 3.04 11.44
N LEU A 169 -14.31 2.44 10.73
CA LEU A 169 -14.50 1.09 10.17
C LEU A 169 -14.47 0.04 11.29
N PRO A 170 -15.46 -0.86 11.37
CA PRO A 170 -15.54 -1.85 12.42
C PRO A 170 -14.63 -3.06 12.16
N PHE A 171 -14.21 -3.72 13.26
CA PHE A 171 -13.56 -5.03 13.26
C PHE A 171 -12.32 -5.18 12.34
N MET A 172 -11.53 -4.12 12.20
CA MET A 172 -10.33 -4.12 11.35
C MET A 172 -9.13 -3.45 12.04
N ASP A 173 -7.91 -3.79 11.58
CA ASP A 173 -6.69 -3.02 11.83
C ASP A 173 -6.06 -2.56 10.51
N ILE A 174 -5.97 -1.24 10.29
CA ILE A 174 -5.53 -0.69 9.00
C ILE A 174 -4.08 -1.09 8.70
N PHE A 175 -3.23 -1.21 9.72
CA PHE A 175 -1.83 -1.60 9.53
C PHE A 175 -1.69 -3.07 9.15
N ALA A 176 -2.64 -3.91 9.56
CA ALA A 176 -2.74 -5.30 9.14
C ALA A 176 -3.42 -5.46 7.77
N CYS A 177 -4.33 -4.56 7.40
CA CYS A 177 -4.98 -4.58 6.08
C CYS A 177 -4.04 -4.20 4.93
N ILE A 178 -2.98 -3.45 5.21
CA ILE A 178 -2.02 -3.02 4.20
C ILE A 178 -1.23 -4.22 3.67
N THR A 179 -1.45 -4.59 2.42
CA THR A 179 -0.76 -5.72 1.78
C THR A 179 0.58 -5.30 1.17
N PRO A 180 1.60 -6.18 1.15
CA PRO A 180 2.86 -5.87 0.51
C PRO A 180 2.72 -5.71 -1.01
N ASN A 181 3.43 -4.73 -1.57
CA ASN A 181 3.51 -4.55 -3.02
C ASN A 181 4.53 -5.56 -3.57
N ILE A 182 4.06 -6.58 -4.28
CA ILE A 182 4.92 -7.66 -4.80
C ILE A 182 6.07 -7.12 -5.66
N LEU A 183 5.79 -6.18 -6.56
CA LEU A 183 6.84 -5.65 -7.42
C LEU A 183 7.86 -4.83 -6.65
N HIS A 184 7.42 -3.83 -5.89
CA HIS A 184 8.33 -2.87 -5.26
C HIS A 184 9.00 -3.40 -3.99
N GLN A 185 8.31 -4.23 -3.20
CA GLN A 185 8.84 -4.72 -1.93
C GLN A 185 9.50 -6.08 -2.05
N LEU A 186 8.93 -7.02 -2.81
CA LEU A 186 9.51 -8.36 -2.94
C LEU A 186 10.56 -8.40 -4.05
N HIS A 187 10.18 -8.20 -5.30
CA HIS A 187 11.08 -8.34 -6.44
C HIS A 187 12.18 -7.27 -6.45
N LYS A 188 11.81 -5.99 -6.37
CA LYS A 188 12.77 -4.87 -6.34
C LYS A 188 13.46 -4.72 -4.98
N GLY A 189 12.68 -4.79 -3.90
CA GLY A 189 13.18 -4.58 -2.54
C GLY A 189 14.03 -5.75 -2.03
N ILE A 190 13.37 -6.77 -1.49
CA ILE A 190 14.02 -7.90 -0.82
C ILE A 190 14.97 -8.63 -1.76
N PHE A 191 14.52 -8.99 -2.96
CA PHE A 191 15.32 -9.81 -3.87
C PHE A 191 16.44 -9.01 -4.52
N HIS A 192 16.12 -8.00 -5.33
CA HIS A 192 17.13 -7.26 -6.08
C HIS A 192 17.99 -6.36 -5.19
N ASN A 193 17.40 -5.49 -4.38
CA ASN A 193 18.17 -4.48 -3.64
C ASN A 193 18.85 -5.02 -2.38
N HIS A 194 18.37 -6.12 -1.77
CA HIS A 194 19.00 -6.68 -0.58
C HIS A 194 19.74 -7.98 -0.89
N LEU A 195 19.04 -9.01 -1.36
CA LEU A 195 19.64 -10.34 -1.55
C LEU A 195 20.72 -10.35 -2.64
N VAL A 196 20.42 -9.84 -3.84
CA VAL A 196 21.39 -9.82 -4.95
C VAL A 196 22.60 -8.95 -4.59
N GLN A 197 22.40 -7.79 -3.96
CA GLN A 197 23.52 -6.96 -3.50
C GLN A 197 24.38 -7.67 -2.47
N TRP A 198 23.78 -8.37 -1.50
CA TRP A 198 24.51 -9.15 -0.51
C TRP A 198 25.31 -10.29 -1.15
N CYS A 199 24.70 -11.09 -2.03
CA CYS A 199 25.40 -12.15 -2.76
C CYS A 199 26.54 -11.59 -3.62
N THR A 200 26.31 -10.47 -4.30
CA THR A 200 27.33 -9.77 -5.10
C THR A 200 28.49 -9.29 -4.24
N SER A 201 28.24 -8.83 -3.02
CA SER A 201 29.31 -8.43 -2.09
C SER A 201 30.19 -9.60 -1.62
N LEU A 202 29.63 -10.81 -1.58
CA LEU A 202 30.33 -12.03 -1.14
C LEU A 202 31.12 -12.69 -2.27
N MET A 203 30.53 -12.78 -3.47
CA MET A 203 31.07 -13.57 -4.59
C MET A 203 31.71 -12.70 -5.68
N GLY A 204 31.37 -11.41 -5.74
CA GLY A 204 31.76 -10.49 -6.79
C GLY A 204 30.84 -10.51 -8.02
N GLU A 205 30.74 -9.38 -8.71
CA GLU A 205 29.84 -9.19 -9.86
C GLU A 205 30.05 -10.21 -10.98
N LYS A 206 31.33 -10.50 -11.31
CA LYS A 206 31.67 -11.44 -12.38
C LYS A 206 31.14 -12.85 -12.10
N GLU A 207 31.21 -13.29 -10.85
CA GLU A 207 30.77 -14.63 -10.47
C GLU A 207 29.24 -14.73 -10.53
N ILE A 208 28.54 -13.69 -10.06
CA ILE A 208 27.07 -13.61 -10.18
C ILE A 208 26.63 -13.63 -11.65
N ASP A 209 27.31 -12.88 -12.52
CA ASP A 209 27.00 -12.88 -13.95
C ASP A 209 27.18 -14.26 -14.59
N VAL A 210 28.24 -14.99 -14.23
CA VAL A 210 28.47 -16.36 -14.72
C VAL A 210 27.32 -17.29 -14.32
N HIS A 211 26.82 -17.18 -13.08
CA HIS A 211 25.68 -17.97 -12.63
C HIS A 211 24.41 -17.66 -13.42
N PHE A 212 24.09 -16.38 -13.64
CA PHE A 212 22.92 -15.98 -14.43
C PHE A 212 23.04 -16.37 -15.92
N GLN A 213 24.27 -16.38 -16.47
CA GLN A 213 24.56 -16.86 -17.82
C GLN A 213 24.44 -18.38 -17.94
N ALA A 214 24.74 -19.12 -16.88
CA ALA A 214 24.66 -20.58 -16.86
C ALA A 214 23.24 -21.13 -16.63
N THR A 215 22.28 -20.28 -16.24
CA THR A 215 20.89 -20.68 -16.02
C THR A 215 20.27 -21.30 -17.27
N THR A 216 19.65 -22.48 -17.14
CA THR A 216 19.01 -23.19 -18.24
C THR A 216 17.93 -22.34 -18.92
N CYS A 217 17.96 -22.26 -20.26
CA CYS A 217 16.94 -21.58 -21.04
C CYS A 217 15.58 -22.29 -20.91
N PHE A 218 14.57 -21.57 -20.43
CA PHE A 218 13.17 -22.01 -20.42
C PHE A 218 12.29 -21.04 -21.23
N PRO A 219 11.31 -21.52 -22.02
CA PRO A 219 10.51 -20.66 -22.91
C PRO A 219 9.74 -19.51 -22.23
N ALA A 220 9.55 -19.57 -20.91
CA ALA A 220 8.78 -18.59 -20.13
C ALA A 220 9.63 -17.83 -19.09
N LEU A 221 10.96 -17.91 -19.19
CA LEU A 221 11.89 -17.21 -18.30
C LEU A 221 12.92 -16.45 -19.13
N HIS A 222 13.15 -15.19 -18.79
CA HIS A 222 14.21 -14.42 -19.39
C HIS A 222 15.58 -14.99 -19.07
N HIS A 223 16.40 -15.15 -20.12
CA HIS A 223 17.75 -15.67 -19.99
C HIS A 223 18.77 -14.53 -20.11
N PHE A 224 19.46 -14.26 -19.00
CA PHE A 224 20.43 -13.17 -18.84
C PHE A 224 21.80 -13.52 -19.48
N LYS A 225 21.84 -13.57 -20.83
CA LYS A 225 23.01 -13.99 -21.63
C LYS A 225 24.31 -13.22 -21.36
N LYS A 226 24.21 -11.99 -20.86
CA LYS A 226 25.36 -11.13 -20.54
C LYS A 226 25.53 -10.92 -19.04
N GLY A 227 24.88 -11.75 -18.22
CA GLY A 227 24.73 -11.50 -16.78
C GLY A 227 23.78 -10.35 -16.49
N ILE A 228 23.73 -9.96 -15.22
CA ILE A 228 22.84 -8.91 -14.71
C ILE A 228 23.56 -7.58 -14.49
N SER A 229 24.90 -7.58 -14.36
CA SER A 229 25.69 -6.37 -14.13
C SER A 229 25.62 -5.36 -15.27
N THR A 230 25.38 -5.84 -16.50
CA THR A 230 25.30 -5.00 -17.70
C THR A 230 23.97 -4.24 -17.82
N ILE A 231 22.98 -4.57 -16.99
CA ILE A 231 21.64 -3.97 -17.03
C ILE A 231 21.63 -2.69 -16.19
N SER A 232 21.61 -1.54 -16.86
CA SER A 232 21.52 -0.23 -16.21
C SER A 232 20.08 0.22 -15.96
N GLN A 233 19.12 -0.28 -16.75
CA GLN A 233 17.70 0.03 -16.62
C GLN A 233 16.88 -1.26 -16.57
N TRP A 234 16.25 -1.48 -15.43
CA TRP A 234 15.45 -2.67 -15.17
C TRP A 234 13.96 -2.42 -15.44
N THR A 235 13.34 -3.33 -16.17
CA THR A 235 11.89 -3.42 -16.32
C THR A 235 11.27 -4.21 -15.17
N GLY A 236 9.96 -4.03 -14.95
CA GLY A 236 9.24 -4.80 -13.93
C GLY A 236 9.18 -6.31 -14.23
N MET A 237 9.27 -6.68 -15.50
CA MET A 237 9.30 -8.08 -15.94
C MET A 237 10.66 -8.71 -15.60
N GLU A 238 11.77 -8.04 -15.93
CA GLU A 238 13.11 -8.53 -15.62
C GLU A 238 13.30 -8.71 -14.10
N HIS A 239 12.87 -7.73 -13.28
CA HIS A 239 12.92 -7.90 -11.82
C HIS A 239 12.15 -9.13 -11.30
N LYS A 240 11.04 -9.48 -11.96
CA LYS A 240 10.25 -10.65 -11.59
C LYS A 240 10.96 -11.94 -12.02
N GLU A 241 11.57 -11.95 -13.21
CA GLU A 241 12.22 -13.14 -13.79
C GLU A 241 13.61 -13.40 -13.21
N MET A 242 14.20 -12.44 -12.49
CA MET A 242 15.40 -12.69 -11.71
C MET A 242 15.20 -13.62 -10.51
N GLN A 243 13.98 -13.65 -9.95
CA GLN A 243 13.61 -14.45 -8.77
C GLN A 243 13.07 -15.81 -9.20
#